data_AF-A0A2V5YCT3-F1
#
_entry.id   AF-A0A2V5YCT3-F1
#
_cell.length_a   1.000
_cell.length_b   1.000
_cell.length_c   1.000
_cell.angle_alpha   90.00
_cell.angle_beta   90.00
_cell.angle_gamma   90.00
#
_symmetry.space_group_name_H-M   'P 1'
#
loop_
_entity.id
_entity.type
_entity.pdbx_description
1 polymer ?
#
loop_
_entity_poly.entity_id
_entity_poly.type
_entity_poly.pdbx_seq_one_letter_code
_entity_poly.pdbx_strand_id
1 'polypeptide(L)'
;MEKVIVDLANALRERLAIIHDEESRCDQANHIARLKAVSEKIETFQEALPRPVDPRLAHYLQRKSFDKALEYLETNCSGGL
;
A
#
# COMPACT_ATOMS: atom_id res chain seq x y z
N MET A 1 -12.24 -6.72 -10.03
CA MET A 1 -12.25 -6.73 -8.55
C MET A 1 -10.84 -6.98 -8.03
N GLU A 2 -10.18 -8.04 -8.50
CA GLU A 2 -8.77 -8.36 -8.23
C GLU A 2 -7.79 -7.24 -8.60
N LYS A 3 -8.05 -6.53 -9.70
CA LYS A 3 -7.17 -5.46 -10.19
C LYS A 3 -6.93 -4.34 -9.18
N VAL A 4 -7.96 -3.88 -8.45
CA VAL A 4 -7.82 -2.82 -7.43
C VAL A 4 -6.97 -3.31 -6.24
N ILE A 5 -7.12 -4.58 -5.87
CA ILE A 5 -6.35 -5.18 -4.77
C ILE A 5 -4.86 -5.31 -5.17
N VAL A 6 -4.59 -5.75 -6.39
CA VAL A 6 -3.24 -5.83 -6.95
C VAL A 6 -2.62 -4.43 -7.08
N ASP A 7 -3.38 -3.44 -7.56
CA ASP A 7 -2.94 -2.05 -7.67
C ASP A 7 -2.62 -1.46 -6.27
N LEU A 8 -3.44 -1.76 -5.25
CA LEU A 8 -3.18 -1.39 -3.85
C LEU A 8 -1.91 -2.06 -3.31
N ALA A 9 -1.73 -3.37 -3.51
CA ALA A 9 -0.54 -4.11 -3.09
C ALA A 9 0.73 -3.55 -3.74
N ASN A 10 0.68 -3.21 -5.03
CA ASN A 10 1.78 -2.58 -5.73
C ASN A 10 2.12 -1.20 -5.15
N ALA A 11 1.12 -0.36 -4.85
CA ALA A 11 1.35 0.94 -4.23
C ALA A 11 1.96 0.82 -2.81
N LEU A 12 1.56 -0.18 -2.03
CA LEU A 12 2.16 -0.47 -0.73
C LEU A 12 3.63 -0.89 -0.86
N ARG A 13 3.93 -1.79 -1.81
CA ARG A 13 5.30 -2.22 -2.13
C ARG A 13 6.16 -1.05 -2.61
N GLU A 14 5.64 -0.19 -3.48
CA GLU A 14 6.32 1.03 -3.96
C GLU A 14 6.67 1.94 -2.78
N ARG A 15 5.73 2.16 -1.85
CA ARG A 15 5.99 2.95 -0.64
C ARG A 15 7.10 2.35 0.23
N LEU A 16 7.09 1.03 0.44
CA LEU A 16 8.12 0.36 1.23
C LEU A 16 9.48 0.43 0.54
N ALA A 17 9.52 0.26 -0.79
CA ALA A 17 10.73 0.43 -1.58
C ALA A 17 11.30 1.84 -1.45
N ILE A 18 10.45 2.88 -1.51
CA ILE A 18 10.88 4.28 -1.30
C ILE A 18 11.50 4.44 0.10
N ILE A 19 10.91 3.86 1.15
CA ILE A 19 11.47 3.95 2.53
C ILE A 19 12.81 3.21 2.65
N HIS A 20 12.94 2.07 1.99
CA HIS A 20 14.18 1.30 1.93
C HIS A 20 15.24 1.91 1.01
N ASP A 21 14.86 2.82 0.11
CA ASP A 21 15.76 3.54 -0.79
C ASP A 21 16.56 4.59 -0.01
N GLU A 22 17.63 4.11 0.62
CA GLU A 22 18.54 4.91 1.44
C GLU A 22 19.36 5.93 0.62
N GLU A 23 19.45 5.76 -0.71
CA GLU A 23 20.14 6.66 -1.65
C GLU A 23 19.41 8.01 -1.80
N SER A 24 18.08 8.02 -1.67
CA SER A 24 17.29 9.25 -1.72
C SER A 24 17.47 10.16 -0.49
N ARG A 25 18.29 9.77 0.50
CA ARG A 25 18.64 10.62 1.66
C ARG A 25 19.35 11.92 1.29
N CYS A 26 19.97 11.99 0.11
CA CYS A 26 20.57 13.22 -0.38
C CYS A 26 19.52 14.28 -0.79
N ASP A 27 18.32 13.84 -1.17
CA ASP A 27 17.19 14.68 -1.60
C ASP A 27 15.94 14.40 -0.76
N GLN A 28 16.01 14.75 0.53
CA GLN A 28 14.92 14.55 1.50
C GLN A 28 13.57 15.14 1.02
N ALA A 29 13.60 16.27 0.32
CA ALA A 29 12.40 16.90 -0.23
C ALA A 29 11.74 16.03 -1.32
N ASN A 30 12.53 15.44 -2.22
CA ASN A 30 12.02 14.55 -3.28
C ASN A 30 11.48 13.26 -2.66
N HIS A 31 12.20 12.71 -1.68
CA HIS A 31 11.79 11.52 -0.95
C HIS A 31 10.43 11.71 -0.26
N ILE A 32 10.25 12.81 0.47
CA ILE A 32 8.96 13.12 1.12
C ILE A 32 7.85 13.33 0.09
N ALA A 33 8.13 14.00 -1.04
CA ALA A 33 7.15 14.20 -2.10
C ALA A 33 6.68 12.86 -2.71
N ARG A 34 7.59 11.93 -2.96
CA ARG A 34 7.27 10.57 -3.44
C ARG A 34 6.46 9.78 -2.42
N LEU A 35 6.84 9.83 -1.14
CA LEU A 35 6.08 9.18 -0.06
C LEU A 35 4.66 9.73 0.05
N LYS A 36 4.49 11.04 -0.14
CA LYS A 36 3.17 11.66 -0.13
C LYS A 36 2.33 11.19 -1.32
N ALA A 37 2.89 11.27 -2.53
CA ALA A 37 2.20 10.85 -3.76
C ALA A 37 1.74 9.38 -3.72
N VAL A 38 2.59 8.48 -3.22
CA VAL A 38 2.20 7.06 -3.09
C VAL A 38 1.15 6.85 -1.98
N SER A 39 1.20 7.65 -0.90
CA SER A 39 0.17 7.59 0.15
C SER A 39 -1.20 8.02 -0.39
N GLU A 40 -1.26 9.08 -1.20
CA GLU A 40 -2.51 9.53 -1.85
C GLU A 40 -3.06 8.49 -2.84
N LYS A 41 -2.18 7.80 -3.58
CA LYS A 41 -2.58 6.66 -4.42
C LYS A 41 -3.20 5.53 -3.59
N ILE A 42 -2.60 5.18 -2.46
CA ILE A 42 -3.10 4.13 -1.55
C ILE A 42 -4.51 4.49 -1.05
N GLU A 43 -4.73 5.73 -0.64
CA GLU A 43 -6.07 6.20 -0.21
C GLU A 43 -7.09 6.08 -1.34
N THR A 44 -6.73 6.50 -2.56
CA THR A 44 -7.60 6.37 -3.74
C THR A 44 -7.98 4.91 -4.00
N PHE A 45 -7.02 3.99 -3.94
CA PHE A 45 -7.30 2.57 -4.13
C PHE A 45 -8.12 1.97 -2.99
N GLN A 46 -7.89 2.42 -1.75
CA GLN A 46 -8.67 2.02 -0.58
C GLN A 46 -10.14 2.42 -0.72
N GLU A 47 -10.42 3.62 -1.23
CA GLU A 47 -11.79 4.06 -1.51
C GLU A 47 -12.44 3.29 -2.66
N ALA A 48 -11.64 2.89 -3.66
CA ALA A 48 -12.07 2.07 -4.78
C ALA A 48 -12.21 0.58 -4.44
N LEU A 49 -11.87 0.14 -3.21
CA LEU A 49 -11.98 -1.25 -2.81
C LEU A 49 -13.44 -1.72 -2.85
N PRO A 50 -13.69 -2.94 -3.36
CA PRO A 50 -15.01 -3.53 -3.35
C PRO A 50 -15.49 -3.71 -1.90
N ARG A 51 -16.73 -3.28 -1.62
CA ARG A 51 -17.37 -3.54 -0.32
C ARG A 51 -18.15 -4.86 -0.37
N PRO A 52 -18.09 -5.70 0.68
CA PRO A 52 -17.44 -5.44 1.96
C PRO A 52 -15.91 -5.61 1.90
N VAL A 53 -15.18 -4.66 2.48
CA VAL A 53 -13.73 -4.79 2.67
C VAL A 53 -13.46 -5.66 3.90
N ASP A 54 -12.41 -6.48 3.86
CA ASP A 54 -12.06 -7.31 5.00
C ASP A 54 -11.71 -6.44 6.23
N PRO A 55 -12.30 -6.71 7.41
CA PRO A 55 -12.05 -5.92 8.61
C PRO A 55 -10.57 -5.93 9.05
N ARG A 56 -9.79 -6.99 8.77
CA ARG A 56 -8.35 -7.02 9.06
C ARG A 56 -7.60 -6.05 8.15
N LEU A 57 -7.89 -6.09 6.85
CA LEU A 57 -7.29 -5.15 5.89
C LEU A 57 -7.63 -3.70 6.26
N ALA A 58 -8.90 -3.42 6.56
CA ALA A 58 -9.32 -2.08 7.02
C ALA A 58 -8.59 -1.64 8.28
N HIS A 59 -8.35 -2.56 9.23
CA HIS A 59 -7.61 -2.27 10.45
C HIS A 59 -6.15 -1.89 10.15
N TYR A 60 -5.46 -2.64 9.28
CA TYR A 60 -4.08 -2.34 8.91
C TYR A 60 -3.95 -1.00 8.18
N LEU A 61 -4.87 -0.71 7.26
CA LEU A 61 -4.92 0.57 6.55
C LEU A 61 -5.19 1.75 7.50
N GLN A 62 -6.14 1.62 8.44
CA GLN A 62 -6.41 2.65 9.46
C GLN A 62 -5.21 2.93 10.37
N ARG A 63 -4.45 1.89 10.72
CA ARG A 63 -3.23 2.05 11.54
C ARG A 63 -2.00 2.47 10.75
N LYS A 64 -2.15 2.69 9.43
CA LYS A 64 -1.04 2.96 8.50
C LYS A 64 0.04 1.87 8.55
N SER A 65 -0.35 0.65 8.91
CA SER A 65 0.51 -0.53 8.95
C SER A 65 0.60 -1.13 7.55
N PHE A 66 1.24 -0.39 6.63
CA PHE A 66 1.31 -0.75 5.21
C PHE A 66 2.03 -2.07 4.94
N ASP A 67 3.04 -2.38 5.75
CA ASP A 67 3.75 -3.67 5.72
C ASP A 67 2.80 -4.85 5.99
N LYS A 68 2.02 -4.76 7.07
CA LYS A 68 1.00 -5.76 7.41
C LYS A 68 -0.17 -5.80 6.45
N ALA A 69 -0.56 -4.66 5.89
CA ALA A 69 -1.55 -4.62 4.83
C ALA A 69 -1.05 -5.37 3.59
N LEU A 70 0.21 -5.15 3.18
CA LEU A 70 0.81 -5.85 2.04
C LEU A 70 0.91 -7.35 2.31
N GLU A 71 1.47 -7.76 3.46
CA GLU A 71 1.57 -9.17 3.86
C GLU A 71 0.19 -9.87 3.84
N TYR A 72 -0.84 -9.18 4.34
CA TYR A 72 -2.21 -9.66 4.32
C TYR A 72 -2.75 -9.79 2.88
N LEU A 73 -2.54 -8.78 2.03
CA LEU A 73 -2.96 -8.82 0.64
C LEU A 73 -2.25 -9.93 -0.14
N GLU A 74 -0.94 -10.10 0.04
CA GLU A 74 -0.17 -11.15 -0.62
C GLU A 74 -0.57 -12.54 -0.14
N THR A 75 -0.81 -12.72 1.16
CA THR A 75 -1.24 -14.01 1.71
C THR A 75 -2.65 -14.40 1.21
N ASN A 76 -3.58 -13.45 1.17
CA ASN A 76 -4.96 -13.74 0.76
C ASN A 76 -5.15 -13.73 -0.77
N CYS A 77 -4.34 -12.99 -1.53
CA CYS A 77 -4.39 -12.99 -2.99
C CYS A 77 -3.61 -14.16 -3.61
N SER A 78 -2.60 -14.71 -2.93
CA SER A 78 -1.82 -15.85 -3.42
C SER A 78 -2.41 -17.22 -3.02
N GLY A 79 -3.47 -17.24 -2.21
CA GLY A 79 -4.04 -18.47 -1.62
C GLY A 79 -5.44 -18.84 -2.11
N GLY A 80 -5.97 -18.22 -3.17
CA GLY A 80 -7.34 -18.42 -3.63
C GLY A 80 -7.45 -18.67 -5.14
N LEU A 81 -6.83 -19.75 -5.62
CA LEU A 81 -7.15 -20.39 -6.91
C LEU A 81 -7.39 -21.88 -6.67
#